data_AF-A0A961KFK5-F1
#
_entry.id   AF-A0A961KFK5-F1
#
_cell.length_a   1.000
_cell.length_b   1.000
_cell.length_c   1.000
_cell.angle_alpha   90.00
_cell.angle_beta   90.00
_cell.angle_gamma   90.00
#
_symmetry.space_group_name_H-M   'P 1'
#
loop_
_entity.id
_entity.type
_entity.pdbx_description
1 polymer ?
#
loop_
_entity_poly.entity_id
_entity_poly.type
_entity_poly.pdbx_seq_one_letter_code
_entity_poly.pdbx_strand_id
1 'polypeptide(L)'
;LREDPQELVDLGASEAHAEVIDGLYEHLFAWARRQSQRQTRSNGAIMAARGGSQGKGIFIGIVDESAVPAEQSAFYTGRKVADHRSGV
;
A
#
# COMPACT_ATOMS: atom_id res chain seq x y z
N LEU A 1 20.09 -21.92 24.45
CA LEU A 1 21.04 -22.07 23.32
C LEU A 1 22.50 -21.85 23.73
N ARG A 2 22.95 -20.63 24.07
CA ARG A 2 24.36 -20.41 24.41
C ARG A 2 24.78 -21.17 25.68
N GLU A 3 23.96 -21.08 26.72
CA GLU A 3 24.22 -21.73 28.02
C GLU A 3 23.59 -23.12 28.12
N ASP A 4 22.53 -23.37 27.35
CA ASP A 4 21.94 -24.70 27.13
C ASP A 4 21.95 -25.02 25.63
N PRO A 5 23.06 -25.58 25.10
CA PRO A 5 23.19 -25.94 23.69
C PRO A 5 22.54 -27.28 23.34
N GLN A 6 22.13 -28.08 24.32
CA GLN A 6 21.42 -29.34 24.10
C GLN A 6 19.90 -29.19 24.21
N GLU A 7 19.41 -27.98 24.54
CA GLU A 7 17.99 -27.65 24.66
C GLU A 7 17.25 -28.57 25.65
N LEU A 8 17.90 -28.88 26.77
CA LEU A 8 17.38 -29.80 27.78
C LEU A 8 16.47 -29.10 28.79
N VAL A 9 16.59 -27.79 28.95
CA VAL A 9 15.82 -27.01 29.93
C VAL A 9 14.90 -26.03 29.20
N ASP A 10 13.59 -26.29 29.27
CA ASP A 10 12.57 -25.38 28.75
C ASP A 10 12.34 -24.22 29.72
N LEU A 11 12.40 -22.99 29.19
CA LEU A 11 12.23 -21.74 29.92
C LEU A 11 10.99 -20.97 29.50
N GLY A 12 10.09 -21.57 28.71
CA GLY A 12 8.91 -20.90 28.15
C GLY A 12 7.93 -20.32 29.16
N ALA A 13 7.95 -20.79 30.41
CA ALA A 13 7.14 -20.27 31.53
C ALA A 13 7.96 -19.53 32.60
N SER A 14 9.24 -19.26 32.35
CA SER A 14 10.12 -18.63 33.34
C SER A 14 9.86 -17.12 33.45
N GLU A 15 9.39 -16.65 34.60
CA GLU A 15 9.21 -15.22 34.88
C GLU A 15 10.52 -14.41 34.70
N ALA A 16 11.66 -14.98 35.10
CA ALA A 16 12.97 -14.35 34.94
C ALA A 16 13.38 -14.10 33.48
N HIS A 17 12.71 -14.75 32.52
CA HIS A 17 13.01 -14.64 31.09
C HIS A 17 11.89 -13.94 30.30
N ALA A 18 10.94 -13.29 30.98
CA ALA A 18 9.79 -12.63 30.36
C ALA A 18 10.19 -11.65 29.23
N GLU A 19 11.19 -10.79 29.46
CA GLU A 19 11.64 -9.83 28.44
C GLU A 19 12.20 -10.51 27.18
N VAL A 20 12.88 -11.66 27.33
CA VAL A 20 13.40 -12.43 26.20
C VAL A 20 12.24 -13.06 25.42
N ILE A 21 11.26 -13.61 26.13
CA ILE A 21 10.05 -14.21 25.53
C ILE A 21 9.28 -13.15 24.75
N ASP A 22 9.06 -11.97 25.33
CA ASP A 22 8.38 -10.84 24.68
C ASP A 22 9.11 -10.41 23.41
N GLY A 23 10.45 -10.27 23.46
CA GLY A 23 11.26 -9.95 22.29
C GLY A 23 11.14 -10.98 21.16
N LEU A 24 11.12 -12.28 21.50
CA LEU A 24 10.91 -13.34 20.53
C LEU A 24 9.50 -13.29 19.91
N TYR A 25 8.48 -12.97 20.71
CA TYR A 25 7.12 -12.77 20.19
C TYR A 25 7.01 -11.56 19.27
N GLU A 26 7.73 -10.46 19.55
CA GLU A 26 7.79 -9.31 18.64
C GLU A 26 8.41 -9.68 17.29
N HIS A 27 9.48 -10.48 17.28
CA HIS A 27 10.06 -11.01 16.04
C HIS A 27 9.08 -11.91 15.29
N LEU A 28 8.40 -12.83 16.00
CA LEU A 28 7.37 -13.67 15.42
C LEU A 28 6.23 -12.84 14.83
N PHE A 29 5.79 -11.79 15.53
CA PHE A 29 4.70 -10.93 15.11
C PHE A 29 5.07 -10.08 13.89
N ALA A 30 6.31 -9.59 13.82
CA ALA A 30 6.85 -8.93 12.63
C ALA A 30 6.85 -9.87 11.42
N TRP A 31 7.31 -11.12 11.60
CA TRP A 31 7.30 -12.14 10.56
C TRP A 31 5.88 -12.47 10.10
N ALA A 32 4.94 -12.65 11.03
CA ALA A 32 3.57 -13.05 10.74
C ALA A 32 2.79 -12.01 9.90
N ARG A 33 3.07 -10.71 10.10
CA ARG A 33 2.40 -9.61 9.37
C ARG A 33 2.98 -9.32 7.99
N ARG A 34 4.08 -9.97 7.59
CA ARG A 34 4.73 -9.72 6.30
C ARG A 34 3.79 -10.06 5.13
N GLN A 35 3.87 -9.30 4.05
CA GLN A 35 3.06 -9.50 2.85
C GLN A 35 3.66 -10.59 1.94
N SER A 36 3.63 -11.85 2.37
CA SER A 36 4.24 -12.99 1.67
C SER A 36 3.48 -13.46 0.42
N GLN A 37 2.20 -13.11 0.30
CA GLN A 37 1.34 -13.59 -0.81
C GLN A 37 1.29 -12.65 -2.02
N ARG A 38 1.91 -11.47 -1.95
CA ARG A 38 1.94 -10.52 -3.07
C ARG A 38 3.06 -10.88 -4.05
N GLN A 39 2.80 -11.83 -4.94
CA GLN A 39 3.81 -12.42 -5.82
C GLN A 39 3.77 -11.90 -7.27
N THR A 40 2.66 -11.30 -7.70
CA THR A 40 2.46 -10.90 -9.10
C THR A 40 3.07 -9.55 -9.48
N ARG A 41 3.56 -8.79 -8.48
CA ARG A 41 4.18 -7.48 -8.70
C ARG A 41 5.37 -7.29 -7.77
N SER A 42 6.49 -6.86 -8.34
CA SER A 42 7.68 -6.51 -7.57
C SER A 42 7.47 -5.24 -6.73
N ASN A 43 8.27 -5.06 -5.68
CA ASN A 43 8.23 -3.85 -4.85
C ASN A 43 8.52 -2.59 -5.68
N GLY A 44 9.51 -2.64 -6.59
CA GLY A 44 9.83 -1.55 -7.49
C GLY A 44 8.65 -1.18 -8.40
N ALA A 45 7.94 -2.17 -8.96
CA ALA A 45 6.76 -1.93 -9.79
C ALA A 45 5.59 -1.31 -9.01
N ILE A 46 5.49 -1.57 -7.71
CA ILE A 46 4.46 -0.96 -6.84
C ILE A 46 4.84 0.49 -6.53
N MET A 47 6.12 0.76 -6.23
CA MET A 47 6.58 2.12 -6.00
C MET A 47 6.40 2.99 -7.24
N ALA A 48 6.79 2.49 -8.42
CA ALA A 48 6.64 3.21 -9.68
C ALA A 48 5.18 3.45 -10.09
N ALA A 49 4.24 2.62 -9.63
CA ALA A 49 2.83 2.80 -9.93
C ALA A 49 2.16 3.88 -9.07
N ARG A 50 2.79 4.34 -7.99
CA ARG A 50 2.28 5.45 -7.18
C ARG A 50 2.23 6.71 -8.04
N GLY A 51 1.11 7.43 -7.99
CA GLY A 51 0.90 8.60 -8.86
C GLY A 51 0.67 8.27 -10.33
N GLY A 52 0.71 7.00 -10.73
CA GLY A 52 0.52 6.57 -12.12
C GLY A 52 -0.92 6.73 -12.66
N SER A 53 -1.84 7.30 -11.86
CA SER A 53 -3.16 7.76 -12.26
C SER A 53 -3.16 9.16 -12.87
N GLN A 54 -2.15 9.98 -12.53
CA GLN A 54 -1.97 11.31 -13.08
C GLN A 54 -1.79 11.23 -14.61
N GLY A 55 -2.47 12.12 -15.33
CA GLY A 55 -2.46 12.12 -16.80
C GLY A 55 -3.26 10.99 -17.47
N LYS A 56 -3.97 10.15 -16.71
CA LYS A 56 -4.88 9.12 -17.26
C LYS A 56 -6.37 9.46 -17.11
N GLY A 57 -6.69 10.70 -16.73
CA GLY A 57 -8.05 11.18 -16.55
C GLY A 57 -8.76 10.68 -15.28
N ILE A 58 -8.00 10.19 -14.29
CA ILE A 58 -8.56 9.78 -12.99
C ILE A 58 -8.53 10.98 -12.05
N PHE A 59 -9.68 11.63 -11.87
CA PHE A 59 -9.87 12.75 -10.95
C PHE A 59 -10.72 12.34 -9.75
N ILE A 60 -10.20 12.53 -8.53
CA ILE A 60 -10.88 12.21 -7.27
C ILE A 60 -10.79 13.44 -6.38
N GLY A 61 -11.94 13.93 -5.89
CA GLY A 61 -12.00 15.09 -4.99
C GLY A 61 -11.77 16.44 -5.66
N ILE A 62 -11.87 16.51 -6.99
CA ILE A 62 -11.71 17.75 -7.77
C ILE A 62 -13.08 18.38 -8.01
N VAL A 63 -13.24 19.64 -7.60
CA VAL A 63 -14.50 20.40 -7.75
C VAL A 63 -14.60 21.01 -9.15
N ASP A 64 -13.51 21.58 -9.65
CA ASP A 64 -13.45 22.19 -10.97
C ASP A 64 -12.04 22.10 -11.57
N GLU A 65 -11.94 22.47 -12.84
CA GLU A 65 -10.71 22.37 -13.63
C GLU A 65 -9.55 23.25 -13.15
N SER A 66 -9.81 24.29 -12.34
CA SER A 66 -8.77 25.17 -11.80
C SER A 66 -7.95 24.51 -10.68
N ALA A 67 -8.49 23.43 -10.09
CA ALA A 67 -7.82 22.70 -9.02
C ALA A 67 -6.75 21.71 -9.51
N VAL A 68 -6.56 21.58 -10.83
CA VAL A 68 -5.56 20.71 -11.46
C VAL A 68 -4.84 21.44 -12.59
N PRO A 69 -3.58 21.09 -12.92
CA PRO A 69 -2.93 21.59 -14.11
C PRO A 69 -3.74 21.31 -15.37
N ALA A 70 -3.79 22.29 -16.28
CA ALA A 70 -4.59 22.22 -17.50
C ALA A 70 -4.23 21.00 -18.37
N GLU A 71 -2.97 20.57 -18.38
CA GLU A 71 -2.55 19.37 -19.15
C GLU A 71 -3.27 18.09 -18.70
N GLN A 72 -3.68 18.01 -17.43
CA GLN A 72 -4.32 16.82 -16.89
C GLN A 72 -5.80 16.78 -17.27
N SER A 73 -6.48 17.93 -17.27
CA SER A 73 -7.90 18.07 -17.58
C SER A 73 -8.19 18.27 -19.07
N ALA A 74 -7.16 18.44 -19.91
CA ALA A 74 -7.27 18.76 -21.33
C ALA A 74 -8.19 17.85 -22.15
N PHE A 75 -8.34 16.57 -21.78
CA PHE A 75 -9.27 15.67 -22.48
C PHE A 75 -10.75 16.04 -22.26
N TYR A 76 -11.08 16.67 -21.13
CA TYR A 76 -12.43 16.96 -20.68
C TYR A 76 -12.86 18.41 -20.96
N THR A 77 -11.91 19.34 -20.96
CA THR A 77 -12.19 20.77 -21.15
C THR A 77 -12.41 21.11 -22.63
N GLY A 78 -13.26 22.10 -22.90
CA GLY A 78 -13.49 22.62 -24.26
C GLY A 78 -14.21 21.68 -25.24
N ARG A 79 -14.67 20.50 -24.80
CA ARG A 79 -15.42 19.56 -25.65
C ARG A 79 -16.77 20.15 -26.04
N LYS A 80 -17.16 19.95 -27.30
CA LYS A 80 -18.50 20.27 -27.82
C LYS A 80 -19.20 19.00 -28.27
N VAL A 81 -20.52 18.98 -28.13
CA VAL A 81 -21.39 17.94 -28.68
C VAL A 81 -22.42 18.61 -29.59
N ALA A 82 -22.94 17.88 -30.58
CA ALA A 82 -24.02 18.37 -31.42
C ALA A 82 -25.26 18.69 -30.56
N ASP A 83 -25.93 19.81 -30.88
CA ASP A 83 -27.18 20.16 -30.24
C ASP A 83 -28.31 19.33 -30.85
N HIS A 84 -28.81 18.35 -30.09
CA HIS A 84 -29.90 17.47 -30.51
C HIS A 84 -31.28 17.97 -30.07
N ARG A 85 -31.40 19.19 -29.54
CA ARG A 85 -32.69 19.75 -29.08
C ARG A 85 -33.56 20.31 -30.20
N SER A 86 -33.01 20.52 -31.40
CA SER A 86 -33.80 20.88 -32.58
C SER A 86 -34.19 19.62 -33.36
N GLY A 87 -35.20 18.91 -32.84
CA GLY A 87 -36.00 17.98 -33.63
C GLY A 87 -37.27 18.70 -34.06
N VAL A 88 -37.38 18.97 -35.36
CA VAL A 88 -38.41 19.76 -36.08
C VAL A 88 -38.16 21.27 -36.09
#